data_AF-A0A271KDX2-F1
#
_entry.id   AF-A0A271KDX2-F1
#
_cell.length_a   1.000
_cell.length_b   1.000
_cell.length_c   1.000
_cell.angle_alpha   90.00
_cell.angle_beta   90.00
_cell.angle_gamma   90.00
#
_symmetry.space_group_name_H-M   'P 1'
#
loop_
_entity.id
_entity.type
_entity.pdbx_description
1 polymer ?
#
loop_
_entity_poly.entity_id
_entity_poly.type
_entity_poly.pdbx_seq_one_letter_code
_entity_poly.pdbx_strand_id
1 'polypeptide(L)'
;MSEMIDRVDYQDGELDEVVAARGAHLERLDKNRWFLLLYHADGTETPIWFSSRNLKKGHSFSVRRPPIDAALASPSPIEPQKES
;
A
#
# COMPACT_ATOMS: atom_id res chain seq x y z
N MET A 1 -15.51 19.77 4.02
CA MET A 1 -14.96 18.46 3.64
C MET A 1 -14.53 17.79 4.94
N SER A 2 -15.11 16.64 5.27
CA SER A 2 -14.69 15.87 6.45
C SER A 2 -13.27 15.38 6.19
N GLU A 3 -12.32 15.64 7.09
CA GLU A 3 -11.06 14.92 7.08
C GLU A 3 -11.40 13.43 7.28
N MET A 4 -11.19 12.62 6.25
CA MET A 4 -11.13 11.17 6.44
C MET A 4 -9.80 10.92 7.13
N ILE A 5 -9.84 10.43 8.37
CA ILE A 5 -8.67 10.09 9.16
C ILE A 5 -8.35 8.61 8.86
N ASP A 6 -7.07 8.29 8.67
CA ASP A 6 -6.64 6.90 8.55
C ASP A 6 -7.02 6.12 9.82
N ARG A 7 -7.75 5.01 9.67
CA ARG A 7 -8.12 4.10 10.77
C ARG A 7 -7.43 2.75 10.60
N VAL A 8 -6.92 2.21 11.70
CA VAL A 8 -6.31 0.88 11.74
C VAL A 8 -6.85 0.15 12.96
N ASP A 9 -7.56 -0.95 12.74
CA ASP A 9 -8.18 -1.77 13.78
C ASP A 9 -7.49 -3.14 13.89
N TYR A 10 -7.37 -3.61 15.13
CA TYR A 10 -6.79 -4.90 15.48
C TYR A 10 -7.74 -5.69 16.36
N GLN A 11 -7.90 -6.98 16.10
CA GLN A 11 -8.66 -7.91 16.91
C GLN A 11 -7.74 -9.06 17.36
N ASP A 12 -7.74 -9.36 18.65
CA ASP A 12 -6.90 -10.41 19.25
C ASP A 12 -5.39 -10.29 18.94
N GLY A 13 -4.90 -9.06 18.76
CA GLY A 13 -3.50 -8.77 18.42
C GLY A 13 -3.14 -8.92 16.93
N GLU A 14 -4.11 -9.27 16.11
CA GLU A 14 -3.99 -9.37 14.66
C GLU A 14 -4.70 -8.20 13.98
N LEU A 15 -4.19 -7.78 12.83
CA LEU A 15 -4.82 -6.74 12.02
C LEU A 15 -6.18 -7.25 11.56
N ASP A 16 -7.16 -6.37 11.61
CA ASP A 16 -8.53 -6.66 11.21
C ASP A 16 -8.95 -5.75 10.06
N GLU A 17 -8.73 -4.43 10.20
CA GLU A 17 -9.15 -3.45 9.21
C GLU A 17 -8.15 -2.30 9.07
N VAL A 18 -7.99 -1.80 7.85
CA VAL A 18 -7.36 -0.52 7.55
C VAL A 18 -8.27 0.27 6.63
N VAL A 19 -8.65 1.47 7.05
CA VAL A 19 -9.32 2.45 6.21
C VAL A 19 -8.35 3.61 6.00
N ALA A 20 -7.81 3.71 4.79
CA ALA A 20 -6.92 4.80 4.42
C ALA A 20 -7.73 5.91 3.73
N ALA A 21 -7.56 7.14 4.21
CA ALA A 21 -8.13 8.36 3.67
C ALA A 21 -7.79 8.58 2.19
N ARG A 22 -6.71 7.93 1.72
CA ARG A 22 -6.21 7.99 0.34
C ARG A 22 -6.85 6.97 -0.60
N GLY A 23 -8.02 6.45 -0.26
CA GLY A 23 -8.80 5.60 -1.16
C GLY A 23 -8.37 4.14 -1.14
N ALA A 24 -8.05 3.58 0.03
CA ALA A 24 -7.89 2.14 0.16
C ALA A 24 -8.61 1.63 1.41
N HIS A 25 -9.34 0.53 1.28
CA HIS A 25 -9.99 -0.15 2.38
C HIS A 25 -9.57 -1.62 2.38
N LEU A 26 -8.90 -2.05 3.45
CA LEU A 26 -8.49 -3.42 3.67
C LEU A 26 -9.30 -3.99 4.83
N GLU A 27 -9.94 -5.14 4.62
CA GLU A 27 -10.75 -5.83 5.61
C GLU A 27 -10.38 -7.32 5.66
N ARG A 28 -10.30 -7.87 6.87
CA ARG A 28 -10.14 -9.30 7.08
C ARG A 28 -11.51 -9.98 6.99
N LEU A 29 -11.65 -10.91 6.06
CA LEU A 29 -12.89 -11.67 5.89
C LEU A 29 -12.98 -12.85 6.88
N ASP A 30 -11.84 -13.51 7.10
CA ASP A 30 -11.66 -14.66 8.00
C ASP A 30 -10.16 -14.99 8.07
N LYS A 31 -9.63 -15.43 9.22
CA LYS A 31 -8.22 -15.85 9.44
C LYS A 31 -7.21 -15.15 8.50
N ASN A 32 -6.87 -15.83 7.41
CA ASN A 32 -5.83 -15.48 6.45
C ASN A 32 -6.38 -14.93 5.12
N ARG A 33 -7.68 -14.64 5.03
CA ARG A 33 -8.40 -14.16 3.85
C ARG A 33 -8.75 -12.68 3.99
N TRP A 34 -8.50 -11.94 2.92
CA TRP A 34 -8.55 -10.49 2.92
C TRP A 34 -9.30 -9.97 1.70
N PHE A 35 -9.97 -8.84 1.91
CA PHE A 35 -10.56 -8.01 0.88
C PHE A 35 -9.87 -6.64 0.88
N LEU A 36 -9.39 -6.21 -0.28
CA LEU A 36 -8.83 -4.88 -0.49
C LEU A 36 -9.62 -4.18 -1.58
N LEU A 37 -10.16 -3.01 -1.28
CA LEU A 37 -10.82 -2.13 -2.22
C LEU A 37 -9.98 -0.87 -2.43
N LEU A 38 -9.59 -0.61 -3.67
CA LEU A 38 -8.91 0.63 -4.05
C LEU A 38 -9.91 1.55 -4.75
N TYR A 39 -10.03 2.78 -4.25
CA TYR A 39 -10.83 3.84 -4.82
C TYR A 39 -9.93 4.75 -5.67
N HIS A 40 -10.30 4.93 -6.93
CA HIS A 40 -9.56 5.75 -7.88
C HIS A 40 -10.12 7.17 -7.95
N ALA A 41 -9.28 8.13 -8.35
CA ALA A 41 -9.69 9.53 -8.47
C ALA A 41 -10.77 9.75 -9.56
N ASP A 42 -10.88 8.84 -10.53
CA ASP A 42 -11.92 8.85 -11.57
C ASP A 42 -13.26 8.26 -11.10
N GLY A 43 -13.36 7.89 -9.82
CA GLY A 43 -14.56 7.29 -9.22
C GLY A 43 -14.71 5.80 -9.46
N THR A 44 -13.76 5.15 -10.14
CA THR A 44 -13.76 3.69 -10.30
C THR A 44 -13.20 3.00 -9.06
N GLU A 45 -13.50 1.70 -8.94
CA GLU A 45 -13.07 0.88 -7.82
C GLU A 45 -12.39 -0.40 -8.32
N THR A 46 -11.36 -0.86 -7.62
CA THR A 46 -10.70 -2.15 -7.89
C THR A 46 -10.77 -3.05 -6.66
N PRO A 47 -11.63 -4.08 -6.69
CA PRO A 47 -11.71 -5.06 -5.62
C PRO A 47 -10.68 -6.18 -5.81
N ILE A 48 -10.02 -6.56 -4.72
CA ILE A 48 -8.99 -7.61 -4.70
C ILE A 48 -9.26 -8.57 -3.55
N TRP A 49 -9.37 -9.86 -3.86
CA TRP A 49 -9.43 -10.93 -2.88
C TRP A 49 -8.11 -11.68 -2.87
N PHE A 50 -7.54 -11.85 -1.69
CA PHE A 50 -6.27 -12.57 -1.56
C PHE A 50 -6.18 -13.30 -0.23
N SER A 51 -5.21 -14.20 -0.14
CA SER A 51 -4.83 -14.86 1.10
C SER A 51 -3.43 -14.44 1.50
N SER A 52 -3.22 -14.20 2.80
CA SER A 52 -1.92 -13.83 3.37
C SER A 52 -1.81 -14.34 4.80
N ARG A 53 -0.60 -14.53 5.32
CA ARG A 53 -0.41 -14.79 6.76
C ARG A 53 -1.05 -13.68 7.58
N ASN A 54 -1.53 -14.01 8.78
CA ASN A 54 -2.11 -13.04 9.70
C ASN A 54 -1.11 -11.90 9.95
N LEU A 55 -1.55 -10.69 9.64
CA LEU A 55 -0.75 -9.49 9.81
C LEU A 55 -0.81 -9.11 11.29
N LYS A 56 0.32 -9.19 12.01
CA LYS A 56 0.34 -8.98 13.47
C LYS A 56 0.75 -7.56 13.82
N LYS A 57 0.22 -7.07 14.95
CA LYS A 57 0.66 -5.81 15.56
C LYS A 57 2.17 -5.87 15.83
N GLY A 58 2.94 -4.96 15.21
CA GLY A 58 4.40 -4.88 15.36
C GLY A 58 5.21 -5.19 14.09
N HIS A 59 4.61 -5.72 13.03
CA HIS A 59 5.22 -5.59 11.71
C HIS A 59 5.09 -4.14 11.25
N SER A 60 6.14 -3.35 11.47
CA SER A 60 6.26 -2.02 10.88
C SER A 60 6.00 -2.15 9.37
N PHE A 61 4.94 -1.50 8.89
CA PHE A 61 4.82 -1.19 7.47
C PHE A 61 5.91 -0.16 7.18
N SER A 62 7.14 -0.63 6.98
CA SER A 62 8.23 0.24 6.58
C SER A 62 7.86 0.84 5.24
N VAL A 63 7.40 2.08 5.25
CA VAL A 63 7.18 2.91 4.06
C VAL A 63 8.55 3.09 3.41
N ARG A 64 8.93 2.16 2.54
CA ARG A 64 10.06 2.36 1.62
C ARG A 64 9.58 3.20 0.44
N ARG A 65 9.16 4.44 0.70
CA ARG A 65 9.22 5.46 -0.34
C ARG A 65 10.61 6.09 -0.21
N PRO A 66 11.54 5.87 -1.15
CA PRO A 66 12.66 6.79 -1.25
C PRO A 66 12.08 8.20 -1.43
N PRO A 67 12.66 9.23 -0.80
CA PRO A 67 12.24 10.61 -1.01
C PRO A 67 12.24 10.90 -2.50
N ILE A 68 11.22 11.61 -2.98
CA ILE A 68 11.03 11.95 -4.41
C ILE A 68 12.30 12.60 -4.99
N ASP A 69 13.07 13.30 -4.15
CA ASP A 69 14.33 13.93 -4.51
C ASP A 69 15.44 12.94 -4.93
N ALA A 70 15.38 11.69 -4.46
CA ALA A 70 16.35 10.65 -4.83
C ALA A 70 16.13 10.12 -6.26
N ALA A 71 14.94 10.26 -6.84
CA ALA A 71 14.65 9.81 -8.21
C ALA A 71 15.17 10.77 -9.29
N LEU A 72 15.52 12.01 -8.91
CA LEU A 72 16.04 13.03 -9.83
C LEU A 72 17.58 13.08 -9.88
N ALA A 73 18.28 12.34 -9.01
CA ALA A 73 19.72 12.48 -8.81
C ALA A 73 20.58 11.51 -9.66
N SER A 74 20.06 10.90 -10.72
CA SER A 74 20.92 10.14 -11.66
C SER A 74 20.37 10.17 -13.09
N PRO A 75 20.69 11.19 -13.90
CA PRO A 75 20.89 10.95 -15.31
C PRO A 75 22.19 10.15 -15.47
N SER A 76 22.09 8.84 -15.69
CA SER A 76 23.23 8.06 -16.17
C SER A 76 23.68 8.64 -17.53
N PRO A 77 24.96 8.98 -17.73
CA PRO A 77 25.45 9.33 -19.05
C PRO A 77 25.35 8.10 -19.96
N ILE A 78 24.72 8.25 -21.13
CA ILE A 78 24.76 7.23 -22.18
C ILE A 78 26.16 7.29 -22.78
N GLU A 79 27.04 6.38 -22.39
CA GLU A 79 28.32 6.18 -23.08
C GLU A 79 28.05 5.45 -24.41
N PRO A 80 28.50 5.97 -25.56
CA PRO A 80 28.31 5.30 -26.84
C PRO A 80 29.12 4.01 -26.86
N GLN A 81 28.44 2.87 -27.07
CA GLN A 81 29.10 1.59 -27.28
C GLN A 81 29.90 1.64 -28.58
N LYS A 82 31.20 1.34 -28.49
CA LYS A 82 32.11 1.24 -29.62
C LYS A 82 31.83 -0.08 -30.35
N GLU A 83 31.31 0.03 -31.57
CA GLU A 83 31.10 -1.10 -32.49
C GLU A 83 32.46 -1.77 -32.81
N SER A 84 32.49 -3.10 -32.79
CA SER A 84 33.62 -3.94 -33.21
C SER A 84 33.19 -4.85 -34.35
#